data_AF-A0A0N5AGE8-F1
#
_entry.id   AF-A0A0N5AGE8-F1
#
_cell.length_a   1.000
_cell.length_b   1.000
_cell.length_c   1.000
_cell.angle_alpha   90.00
_cell.angle_beta   90.00
_cell.angle_gamma   90.00
#
_symmetry.space_group_name_H-M   'P 1'
#
loop_
_entity.id
_entity.type
_entity.pdbx_description
1 polymer ?
#
loop_
_entity_poly.entity_id
_entity_poly.type
_entity_poly.pdbx_seq_one_letter_code
_entity_poly.pdbx_strand_id
1 'polypeptide(L)'
;MSDYDRLAEQLRHPDNPIVFMEMTAGGAPIGTIKMELFADVCPKTAENFRQFCTGEYRRDGVPVGYKNAQFHRVIKDFMIQGGDFVNGDGTGMTSIYGSKFRDENFDLQHTGPGILSMANAGADTNGCQFFITCAKCDFLDGKHVVFGRVLDGLLTVRKIENVPTGQNNKPKIPIVITQCGELYKACFVMDALASTSRNDTRSFKVVLLGEGAVGKTSVMLRYVENKFNSRHISTLQASFSCKKINVNGTEVELNIWDTAGQERFHALGPIYYRDSNGALLIYDITDEHSFEKVKLWVKELQRMLSDSVALMIVGNKIDLSRNRNVDITVATKYAKSVGAENTEVSAKENIGIDQMFDRLTRNMIERASRLAESEGVLSSPSSFKRNDLLIVDDEPEPNKKCCTI
;
A
#
# COMPACT_ATOMS: atom_id res chain seq x y z
N MET A 1 -6.24 3.19 14.18
CA MET A 1 -5.14 4.06 13.73
C MET A 1 -4.40 3.34 12.61
N SER A 2 -4.32 3.92 11.41
CA SER A 2 -3.67 3.25 10.28
C SER A 2 -2.16 3.17 10.49
N ASP A 3 -1.50 2.28 9.73
CA ASP A 3 -0.03 2.19 9.71
C ASP A 3 0.61 3.52 9.35
N TYR A 4 -0.04 4.36 8.53
CA TYR A 4 0.44 5.70 8.20
C TYR A 4 0.28 6.67 9.38
N ASP A 5 -0.90 6.72 10.03
CA ASP A 5 -1.16 7.68 11.11
C ASP A 5 -0.15 7.53 12.25
N ARG A 6 0.16 6.28 12.63
CA ARG A 6 1.18 5.98 13.65
C ARG A 6 2.58 6.48 13.28
N LEU A 7 2.90 6.52 11.99
CA LEU A 7 4.20 6.97 11.50
C LEU A 7 4.22 8.48 11.26
N ALA A 8 3.09 9.06 10.85
CA ALA A 8 2.90 10.49 10.63
C ALA A 8 3.18 11.30 11.91
N GLU A 9 2.76 10.78 13.07
CA GLU A 9 3.06 11.38 14.40
C GLU A 9 4.56 11.45 14.71
N GLN A 10 5.37 10.61 14.08
CA GLN A 10 6.81 10.53 14.31
C GLN A 10 7.61 11.40 13.35
N LEU A 11 6.99 11.93 12.29
CA LEU A 11 7.67 12.71 11.26
C LEU A 11 8.30 13.96 11.86
N ARG A 12 9.43 14.38 11.27
CA ARG A 12 10.04 15.67 11.62
C ARG A 12 9.25 16.83 11.02
N HIS A 13 8.59 16.57 9.87
CA HIS A 13 7.78 17.54 9.15
C HIS A 13 6.53 16.82 8.62
N PRO A 14 5.32 17.35 8.83
CA PRO A 14 4.07 16.65 8.50
C PRO A 14 3.92 16.32 7.01
N ASP A 15 4.50 17.15 6.13
CA ASP A 15 4.42 16.97 4.68
C ASP A 15 5.53 16.08 4.11
N ASN A 16 6.40 15.52 4.95
CA ASN A 16 7.48 14.66 4.47
C ASN A 16 6.92 13.33 3.92
N PRO A 17 7.36 12.89 2.73
CA PRO A 17 6.95 11.61 2.17
C PRO A 17 7.39 10.44 3.05
N ILE A 18 6.54 9.41 3.14
CA ILE A 18 6.89 8.13 3.74
C ILE A 18 6.98 7.09 2.64
N VAL A 19 8.12 6.43 2.50
CA VAL A 19 8.31 5.34 1.55
C VAL A 19 8.58 4.03 2.26
N PHE A 20 8.40 2.90 1.57
CA PHE A 20 8.63 1.58 2.12
C PHE A 20 9.41 0.67 1.17
N MET A 21 10.10 -0.31 1.75
CA MET A 21 10.78 -1.40 1.04
C MET A 21 10.51 -2.72 1.75
N GLU A 22 9.93 -3.68 1.04
CA GLU A 22 9.81 -5.07 1.48
C GLU A 22 11.08 -5.82 1.10
N MET A 23 11.67 -6.48 2.08
CA MET A 23 12.99 -7.07 1.96
C MET A 23 12.92 -8.60 2.02
N THR A 24 13.71 -9.25 1.17
CA THR A 24 13.97 -10.69 1.26
C THR A 24 15.46 -10.99 1.41
N ALA A 25 15.78 -12.11 2.05
CA ALA A 25 17.10 -12.71 2.07
C ALA A 25 17.02 -14.12 1.45
N GLY A 26 17.64 -14.32 0.29
CA GLY A 26 17.59 -15.61 -0.41
C GLY A 26 16.18 -16.03 -0.82
N GLY A 27 15.30 -15.04 -1.06
CA GLY A 27 13.88 -15.24 -1.37
C GLY A 27 12.96 -15.35 -0.14
N ALA A 28 13.49 -15.50 1.06
CA ALA A 28 12.68 -15.52 2.29
C ALA A 28 12.38 -14.08 2.76
N PRO A 29 11.12 -13.70 3.02
CA PRO A 29 10.79 -12.39 3.59
C PRO A 29 11.44 -12.15 4.95
N ILE A 30 12.10 -11.00 5.12
CA ILE A 30 12.77 -10.62 6.37
C ILE A 30 12.17 -9.38 7.06
N GLY A 31 11.23 -8.71 6.38
CA GLY A 31 10.40 -7.63 6.90
C GLY A 31 10.34 -6.42 5.97
N THR A 32 9.76 -5.34 6.45
CA THR A 32 9.56 -4.09 5.70
C THR A 32 10.28 -2.96 6.41
N ILE A 33 10.99 -2.13 5.66
CA ILE A 33 11.62 -0.90 6.14
C ILE A 33 10.73 0.26 5.69
N LYS A 34 10.26 1.09 6.61
CA LYS A 34 9.46 2.28 6.35
C LYS A 34 10.30 3.51 6.71
N MET A 35 10.38 4.48 5.80
CA MET A 35 11.35 5.56 5.85
C MET A 35 10.67 6.89 5.59
N GLU A 36 11.00 7.88 6.41
CA GLU A 36 10.70 9.28 6.16
C GLU A 36 11.76 9.86 5.20
N LEU A 37 11.31 10.58 4.17
CA LEU A 37 12.18 11.37 3.29
C LEU A 37 12.09 12.83 3.70
N PHE A 38 13.23 13.46 3.92
CA PHE A 38 13.36 14.84 4.39
C PHE A 38 13.18 15.83 3.24
N ALA A 39 12.00 15.82 2.60
CA ALA A 39 11.67 16.75 1.53
C ALA A 39 11.67 18.22 2.00
N ASP A 40 11.45 18.45 3.29
CA ASP A 40 11.57 19.75 3.95
C ASP A 40 13.00 20.35 3.92
N VAL A 41 14.04 19.53 3.81
CA VAL A 41 15.46 19.98 3.79
C VAL A 41 16.19 19.63 2.50
N CYS A 42 15.97 18.43 1.97
CA CYS A 42 16.62 17.93 0.75
C CYS A 42 15.56 17.54 -0.31
N PRO A 43 14.73 18.48 -0.80
CA PRO A 43 13.62 18.18 -1.71
C PRO A 43 14.05 17.48 -2.99
N LYS A 44 15.18 17.86 -3.61
CA LYS A 44 15.63 17.22 -4.86
C LYS A 44 16.09 15.79 -4.62
N THR A 45 16.82 15.57 -3.53
CA THR A 45 17.35 14.26 -3.15
C THR A 45 16.22 13.33 -2.73
N ALA A 46 15.29 13.83 -1.91
CA ALA A 46 14.08 13.12 -1.50
C ALA A 46 13.22 12.73 -2.71
N GLU A 47 12.97 13.64 -3.65
CA GLU A 47 12.16 13.34 -4.84
C GLU A 47 12.82 12.32 -5.76
N ASN A 48 14.15 12.39 -5.94
CA ASN A 48 14.90 11.38 -6.67
C ASN A 48 14.72 9.97 -6.06
N PHE A 49 14.82 9.86 -4.73
CA PHE A 49 14.63 8.60 -4.04
C PHE A 49 13.18 8.11 -4.09
N ARG A 50 12.21 9.01 -3.89
CA ARG A 50 10.77 8.71 -3.91
C ARG A 50 10.34 8.16 -5.26
N GLN A 51 10.73 8.80 -6.37
CA GLN A 51 10.37 8.32 -7.72
C GLN A 51 10.97 6.95 -8.04
N PHE A 52 12.16 6.63 -7.54
CA PHE A 52 12.72 5.29 -7.68
C PHE A 52 12.04 4.26 -6.77
N CYS A 53 11.45 4.67 -5.64
CA CYS A 53 10.60 3.79 -4.84
C CYS A 53 9.27 3.49 -5.55
N THR A 54 8.62 4.50 -6.15
CA THR A 54 7.29 4.36 -6.78
C THR A 54 7.32 3.85 -8.21
N GLY A 55 8.46 4.02 -8.91
CA GLY A 55 8.58 3.69 -10.33
C GLY A 55 7.93 4.74 -11.26
N GLU A 56 7.71 5.96 -10.76
CA GLU A 56 7.22 7.09 -11.58
C GLU A 56 8.23 7.51 -12.64
N TYR A 57 9.53 7.43 -12.31
CA TYR A 57 10.58 7.70 -13.28
C TYR A 57 10.64 6.59 -14.34
N ARG A 58 10.66 6.99 -15.61
CA ARG A 58 10.71 6.08 -16.75
C ARG A 58 11.94 6.34 -17.61
N ARG A 59 12.59 5.26 -18.03
CA ARG A 59 13.64 5.28 -19.07
C ARG A 59 13.12 4.48 -20.26
N ASP A 60 13.06 5.10 -21.44
CA ASP A 60 12.53 4.49 -22.66
C ASP A 60 11.11 3.94 -22.50
N GLY A 61 10.27 4.63 -21.72
CA GLY A 61 8.89 4.25 -21.43
C GLY A 61 8.73 3.14 -20.38
N VAL A 62 9.83 2.57 -19.88
CA VAL A 62 9.82 1.52 -18.86
C VAL A 62 10.08 2.12 -17.47
N PRO A 63 9.23 1.81 -16.46
CA PRO A 63 9.51 2.18 -15.07
C PRO A 63 10.85 1.63 -14.60
N VAL A 64 11.66 2.50 -14.00
CA VAL A 64 12.96 2.14 -13.41
C VAL A 64 13.01 2.61 -11.98
N GLY A 65 13.58 1.79 -11.10
CA GLY A 65 13.60 2.09 -9.68
C GLY A 65 14.12 0.91 -8.84
N TYR A 66 13.88 0.97 -7.54
CA TYR A 66 14.47 0.07 -6.56
C TYR A 66 13.87 -1.32 -6.51
N LYS A 67 12.72 -1.55 -7.15
CA LYS A 67 12.12 -2.88 -7.20
C LYS A 67 13.07 -3.87 -7.89
N ASN A 68 13.32 -4.99 -7.21
CA ASN A 68 14.32 -6.03 -7.54
C ASN A 68 15.79 -5.60 -7.44
N ALA A 69 16.08 -4.36 -6.99
CA ALA A 69 17.44 -3.96 -6.68
C ALA A 69 17.94 -4.68 -5.43
N GLN A 70 19.27 -4.76 -5.28
CA GLN A 70 19.91 -5.49 -4.20
C GLN A 70 20.71 -4.56 -3.29
N PHE A 71 20.95 -5.02 -2.05
CA PHE A 71 22.00 -4.47 -1.21
C PHE A 71 23.31 -5.19 -1.55
N HIS A 72 24.16 -4.54 -2.34
CA HIS A 72 25.41 -5.11 -2.85
C HIS A 72 26.57 -5.01 -1.86
N ARG A 73 26.45 -4.21 -0.80
CA ARG A 73 27.50 -4.03 0.21
C ARG A 73 26.91 -3.85 1.61
N VAL A 74 27.31 -4.70 2.56
CA VAL A 74 26.83 -4.70 3.94
C VAL A 74 28.02 -4.72 4.89
N ILE A 75 28.21 -3.67 5.68
CA ILE A 75 29.31 -3.59 6.66
C ILE A 75 28.69 -3.46 8.05
N LYS A 76 28.84 -4.51 8.84
CA LYS A 76 28.38 -4.56 10.23
C LYS A 76 28.97 -3.41 11.05
N ASP A 77 28.14 -2.83 11.91
CA ASP A 77 28.46 -1.67 12.76
C ASP A 77 28.81 -0.40 11.96
N PHE A 78 28.50 -0.37 10.67
CA PHE A 78 28.72 0.79 9.81
C PHE A 78 27.48 1.14 8.98
N MET A 79 27.21 0.41 7.90
CA MET A 79 26.11 0.73 6.97
C MET A 79 25.74 -0.45 6.06
N ILE A 80 24.53 -0.37 5.50
CA ILE A 80 24.05 -1.23 4.42
C ILE A 80 23.80 -0.37 3.16
N GLN A 81 24.43 -0.71 2.04
CA GLN A 81 24.34 0.04 0.79
C GLN A 81 23.67 -0.78 -0.31
N GLY A 82 22.78 -0.13 -1.05
CA GLY A 82 22.03 -0.71 -2.14
C GLY A 82 21.56 0.33 -3.15
N GLY A 83 20.51 0.00 -3.90
CA GLY A 83 19.88 0.92 -4.84
C GLY A 83 20.54 1.01 -6.22
N ASP A 84 21.57 0.21 -6.47
CA ASP A 84 22.12 0.05 -7.82
C ASP A 84 21.22 -0.88 -8.66
N PHE A 85 20.17 -0.33 -9.26
CA PHE A 85 19.32 -1.05 -10.22
C PHE A 85 19.84 -0.98 -11.67
N VAL A 86 21.01 -0.36 -11.89
CA VAL A 86 21.59 -0.22 -13.24
C VAL A 86 22.51 -1.40 -13.51
N ASN A 87 23.46 -1.67 -12.60
CA ASN A 87 24.44 -2.76 -12.73
C ASN A 87 24.35 -3.80 -11.60
N GLY A 88 23.79 -3.43 -10.44
CA GLY A 88 23.62 -4.35 -9.30
C GLY A 88 24.92 -4.73 -8.58
N ASP A 89 26.02 -4.02 -8.84
CA ASP A 89 27.35 -4.32 -8.29
C ASP A 89 28.01 -3.13 -7.57
N GLY A 90 27.33 -1.98 -7.56
CA GLY A 90 27.80 -0.75 -6.94
C GLY A 90 28.47 0.22 -7.91
N THR A 91 28.56 -0.11 -9.20
CA THR A 91 29.11 0.78 -10.24
C THR A 91 28.04 1.60 -10.95
N GLY A 92 26.78 1.19 -10.87
CA GLY A 92 25.68 1.85 -11.57
C GLY A 92 25.31 3.20 -10.96
N MET A 93 25.15 4.21 -11.81
CA MET A 93 24.80 5.56 -11.39
C MET A 93 23.78 6.16 -12.36
N THR A 94 22.64 6.60 -11.82
CA THR A 94 21.62 7.35 -12.55
C THR A 94 20.81 8.15 -11.56
N SER A 95 20.14 9.20 -12.01
CA SER A 95 19.17 9.96 -11.24
C SER A 95 17.96 10.29 -12.10
N ILE A 96 16.91 10.83 -11.49
CA ILE A 96 15.78 11.38 -12.25
C ILE A 96 16.15 12.66 -13.01
N TYR A 97 17.32 13.24 -12.70
CA TYR A 97 17.84 14.48 -13.31
C TYR A 97 18.92 14.22 -14.38
N GLY A 98 19.13 12.96 -14.78
CA GLY A 98 20.20 12.56 -15.70
C GLY A 98 21.16 11.55 -15.07
N SER A 99 22.45 11.62 -15.41
CA SER A 99 23.43 10.64 -14.90
C SER A 99 23.77 10.81 -13.41
N LYS A 100 23.92 12.06 -12.94
CA LYS A 100 24.24 12.42 -11.56
C LYS A 100 23.71 13.81 -11.22
N PHE A 101 23.61 14.13 -9.92
CA PHE A 101 23.25 15.45 -9.43
C PHE A 101 24.12 15.89 -8.24
N ARG A 102 24.12 17.19 -7.98
CA ARG A 102 24.94 17.86 -6.96
C ARG A 102 24.53 17.50 -5.54
N ASP A 103 25.44 17.70 -4.58
CA ASP A 103 25.10 17.67 -3.16
C ASP A 103 24.15 18.84 -2.86
N GLU A 104 22.98 18.54 -2.30
CA GLU A 104 21.94 19.55 -2.10
C GLU A 104 22.27 20.48 -0.92
N ASN A 105 22.62 19.89 0.22
CA ASN A 105 23.23 20.53 1.40
C ASN A 105 23.82 19.45 2.32
N PHE A 106 24.45 19.87 3.41
CA PHE A 106 24.97 18.99 4.47
C PHE A 106 24.47 19.41 5.86
N ASP A 107 23.23 19.92 5.93
CA ASP A 107 22.66 20.46 7.17
C ASP A 107 22.37 19.36 8.20
N LEU A 108 22.13 18.14 7.70
CA LEU A 108 21.81 16.96 8.50
C LEU A 108 23.04 16.03 8.62
N GLN A 109 23.16 15.41 9.79
CA GLN A 109 24.33 14.62 10.20
C GLN A 109 24.00 13.15 10.40
N HIS A 110 25.01 12.29 10.31
CA HIS A 110 24.90 10.84 10.50
C HIS A 110 24.91 10.46 11.99
N THR A 111 23.92 10.99 12.72
CA THR A 111 23.86 10.99 14.19
C THR A 111 23.66 9.62 14.84
N GLY A 112 23.28 8.59 14.09
CA GLY A 112 23.00 7.26 14.62
C GLY A 112 22.56 6.25 13.58
N PRO A 113 22.11 5.06 14.01
CA PRO A 113 21.55 4.05 13.11
C PRO A 113 20.21 4.47 12.50
N GLY A 114 19.93 3.98 11.30
CA GLY A 114 18.67 4.22 10.60
C GLY A 114 18.62 5.54 9.81
N ILE A 115 19.74 6.24 9.65
CA ILE A 115 19.81 7.44 8.80
C ILE A 115 20.01 7.02 7.34
N LEU A 116 19.22 7.59 6.44
CA LEU A 116 19.36 7.42 4.99
C LEU A 116 20.29 8.49 4.43
N SER A 117 21.23 8.07 3.60
CA SER A 117 22.20 8.98 2.99
C SER A 117 22.62 8.53 1.60
N MET A 118 22.93 9.50 0.74
CA MET A 118 23.30 9.23 -0.65
C MET A 118 24.70 8.62 -0.74
N ALA A 119 24.81 7.49 -1.45
CA ALA A 119 26.11 6.99 -1.86
C ALA A 119 26.57 7.78 -3.09
N ASN A 120 27.83 8.22 -3.07
CA ASN A 120 28.44 9.00 -4.15
C ASN A 120 29.88 8.51 -4.41
N ALA A 121 30.47 8.96 -5.51
CA ALA A 121 31.85 8.68 -5.92
C ALA A 121 32.74 9.94 -5.82
N GLY A 122 32.47 10.79 -4.84
CA GLY A 122 33.06 12.12 -4.67
C GLY A 122 32.00 13.23 -4.65
N ALA A 123 32.44 14.45 -4.37
CA ALA A 123 31.55 15.61 -4.31
C ALA A 123 30.71 15.76 -5.59
N ASP A 124 29.44 16.12 -5.43
CA ASP A 124 28.49 16.36 -6.52
C ASP A 124 28.26 15.17 -7.47
N THR A 125 28.27 13.94 -6.92
CA THR A 125 28.05 12.71 -7.70
C THR A 125 26.93 11.83 -7.16
N ASN A 126 25.88 12.44 -6.62
CA ASN A 126 24.70 11.70 -6.19
C ASN A 126 23.99 11.05 -7.39
N GLY A 127 23.46 9.85 -7.18
CA GLY A 127 22.78 9.07 -8.21
C GLY A 127 21.58 8.30 -7.65
N CYS A 128 21.55 7.00 -7.86
CA CYS A 128 20.47 6.12 -7.42
C CYS A 128 20.85 5.34 -6.16
N GLN A 129 22.15 5.14 -5.93
CA GLN A 129 22.64 4.38 -4.80
C GLN A 129 22.49 5.16 -3.50
N PHE A 130 22.16 4.44 -2.43
CA PHE A 130 22.00 4.98 -1.09
C PHE A 130 22.54 3.98 -0.07
N PHE A 131 22.71 4.44 1.16
CA PHE A 131 22.98 3.58 2.29
C PHE A 131 22.12 3.96 3.50
N ILE A 132 21.91 2.98 4.37
CA ILE A 132 21.30 3.15 5.69
C ILE A 132 22.38 2.91 6.73
N THR A 133 22.58 3.86 7.64
CA THR A 133 23.57 3.72 8.71
C THR A 133 23.15 2.65 9.73
N CYS A 134 24.12 1.91 10.26
CA CYS A 134 23.92 0.95 11.34
C CYS A 134 24.57 1.41 12.67
N ALA A 135 25.36 2.48 12.62
CA ALA A 135 25.94 3.18 13.76
C ALA A 135 26.07 4.68 13.44
N LYS A 136 26.48 5.46 14.43
CA LYS A 136 26.82 6.88 14.26
C LYS A 136 28.07 7.02 13.38
N CYS A 137 28.03 7.89 12.38
CA CYS A 137 29.06 7.98 11.32
C CYS A 137 29.53 9.42 11.03
N ASP A 138 29.97 10.15 12.05
CA ASP A 138 30.35 11.59 11.95
C ASP A 138 31.39 11.88 10.86
N PHE A 139 32.24 10.90 10.52
CA PHE A 139 33.26 11.04 9.47
C PHE A 139 32.69 11.15 8.04
N LEU A 140 31.39 10.88 7.86
CA LEU A 140 30.64 11.05 6.61
C LEU A 140 29.96 12.43 6.50
N ASP A 141 29.90 13.19 7.59
CA ASP A 141 29.29 14.53 7.60
C ASP A 141 30.07 15.47 6.67
N GLY A 142 29.34 16.29 5.91
CA GLY A 142 29.92 17.16 4.87
C GLY A 142 30.38 16.44 3.60
N LYS A 143 30.17 15.12 3.49
CA LYS A 143 30.57 14.32 2.31
C LYS A 143 29.42 13.55 1.65
N HIS A 144 28.41 13.17 2.44
CA HIS A 144 27.24 12.44 1.96
C HIS A 144 25.98 13.15 2.42
N VAL A 145 25.05 13.38 1.50
CA VAL A 145 23.78 14.06 1.77
C VAL A 145 22.87 13.12 2.55
N VAL A 146 22.55 13.50 3.79
CA VAL A 146 21.48 12.86 4.58
C VAL A 146 20.13 13.37 4.06
N PHE A 147 19.24 12.44 3.69
CA PHE A 147 17.96 12.79 3.06
C PHE A 147 16.76 12.06 3.66
N GLY A 148 16.93 11.27 4.71
CA GLY A 148 15.82 10.59 5.37
C GLY A 148 16.23 9.80 6.60
N ARG A 149 15.25 9.13 7.21
CA ARG A 149 15.48 8.16 8.29
C ARG A 149 14.47 7.03 8.28
N VAL A 150 14.83 5.92 8.89
CA VAL A 150 13.94 4.79 9.17
C VAL A 150 12.98 5.17 10.31
N LEU A 151 11.68 5.06 10.06
CA LEU A 151 10.63 5.20 11.06
C LEU A 151 10.26 3.84 11.68
N ASP A 152 10.21 2.79 10.84
CA ASP A 152 9.87 1.43 11.25
C ASP A 152 10.68 0.41 10.44
N GLY A 153 10.93 -0.76 11.01
CA GLY A 153 11.75 -1.79 10.35
C GLY A 153 13.24 -1.72 10.65
N LEU A 154 13.67 -1.04 11.71
CA LEU A 154 15.07 -1.06 12.16
C LEU A 154 15.54 -2.49 12.48
N LEU A 155 14.64 -3.37 12.96
CA LEU A 155 14.93 -4.81 13.11
C LEU A 155 15.27 -5.47 11.78
N THR A 156 14.61 -5.10 10.67
CA THR A 156 14.95 -5.60 9.33
C THR A 156 16.30 -5.09 8.88
N VAL A 157 16.64 -3.82 9.15
CA VAL A 157 18.00 -3.28 8.93
C VAL A 157 19.04 -4.09 9.69
N ARG A 158 18.80 -4.42 10.98
CA ARG A 158 19.70 -5.26 11.79
C ARG A 158 19.81 -6.70 11.28
N LYS A 159 18.72 -7.29 10.76
CA LYS A 159 18.78 -8.61 10.10
C LYS A 159 19.69 -8.56 8.87
N ILE A 160 19.54 -7.54 8.03
CA ILE A 160 20.40 -7.33 6.84
C ILE A 160 21.85 -7.12 7.26
N GLU A 161 22.10 -6.27 8.26
CA GLU A 161 23.44 -6.00 8.77
C GLU A 161 24.20 -7.26 9.23
N ASN A 162 23.50 -8.23 9.81
CA ASN A 162 24.10 -9.45 10.34
C ASN A 162 24.17 -10.61 9.32
N VAL A 163 23.86 -10.36 8.04
CA VAL A 163 23.99 -11.40 7.01
C VAL A 163 25.47 -11.73 6.78
N PRO A 164 25.82 -13.00 6.52
CA PRO A 164 27.19 -13.37 6.19
C PRO A 164 27.66 -12.64 4.91
N THR A 165 28.82 -12.00 4.97
CA THR A 165 29.43 -11.30 3.84
C THR A 165 30.68 -12.02 3.34
N GLY A 166 30.99 -11.83 2.05
CA GLY A 166 32.19 -12.32 1.38
C GLY A 166 33.17 -11.18 1.08
N GLN A 167 33.91 -11.34 -0.02
CA GLN A 167 34.85 -10.32 -0.49
C GLN A 167 34.12 -8.98 -0.74
N ASN A 168 34.81 -7.88 -0.46
CA ASN A 168 34.29 -6.50 -0.56
C ASN A 168 33.02 -6.24 0.26
N ASN A 169 32.76 -7.06 1.29
CA ASN A 169 31.57 -6.97 2.13
C ASN A 169 30.25 -7.22 1.37
N LYS A 170 30.30 -7.97 0.26
CA LYS A 170 29.11 -8.37 -0.48
C LYS A 170 28.36 -9.47 0.28
N PRO A 171 27.04 -9.36 0.49
CA PRO A 171 26.25 -10.44 1.10
C PRO A 171 26.39 -11.76 0.34
N LYS A 172 26.59 -12.88 1.07
CA LYS A 172 26.64 -14.23 0.49
C LYS A 172 25.26 -14.72 0.04
N ILE A 173 24.22 -14.23 0.71
CA ILE A 173 22.83 -14.50 0.38
C ILE A 173 22.26 -13.20 -0.22
N PRO A 174 21.56 -13.26 -1.38
CA PRO A 174 20.99 -12.06 -1.99
C PRO A 174 20.02 -11.36 -1.06
N ILE A 175 20.23 -10.07 -0.84
CA ILE A 175 19.33 -9.18 -0.10
C ILE A 175 18.63 -8.28 -1.10
N VAL A 176 17.35 -8.54 -1.33
CA VAL A 176 16.59 -7.98 -2.47
C VAL A 176 15.40 -7.17 -1.97
N ILE A 177 15.19 -6.01 -2.58
CA ILE A 177 13.98 -5.21 -2.44
C ILE A 177 12.91 -5.84 -3.35
N THR A 178 12.00 -6.64 -2.79
CA THR A 178 10.97 -7.33 -3.59
C THR A 178 9.79 -6.42 -3.94
N GLN A 179 9.53 -5.44 -3.08
CA GLN A 179 8.55 -4.40 -3.33
C GLN A 179 9.01 -3.09 -2.71
N CYS A 180 8.66 -1.98 -3.34
CA CYS A 180 8.84 -0.66 -2.77
C CYS A 180 7.75 0.29 -3.28
N GLY A 181 7.58 1.40 -2.59
CA GLY A 181 6.59 2.41 -2.95
C GLY A 181 6.48 3.49 -1.90
N GLU A 182 5.45 4.31 -2.04
CA GLU A 182 5.09 5.37 -1.10
C GLU A 182 3.90 4.94 -0.26
N LEU A 183 3.95 5.23 1.04
CA LEU A 183 2.83 5.13 1.95
C LEU A 183 2.08 6.45 1.92
N TYR A 184 0.84 6.38 1.47
CA TYR A 184 -0.08 7.50 1.56
C TYR A 184 -0.86 7.41 2.87
N LYS A 185 -1.29 8.57 3.37
CA LYS A 185 -2.33 8.60 4.39
C LYS A 185 -3.50 7.77 3.89
N ALA A 186 -3.78 6.66 4.56
CA ALA A 186 -5.09 6.07 4.44
C ALA A 186 -6.04 7.17 4.92
N CYS A 187 -6.82 7.76 4.02
CA CYS A 187 -7.79 8.77 4.38
C CYS A 187 -8.90 8.10 5.20
N PHE A 188 -8.61 7.81 6.47
CA PHE A 188 -9.60 7.70 7.52
C PHE A 188 -9.63 9.08 8.17
N VAL A 189 -10.70 9.82 7.87
CA VAL A 189 -11.02 11.08 8.55
C VAL A 189 -11.38 10.73 10.00
N MET A 190 -10.39 10.72 10.88
CA MET A 190 -10.57 10.77 12.33
C MET A 190 -10.20 12.18 12.78
N ASP A 191 -11.08 13.12 12.48
CA ASP A 191 -11.19 14.41 13.16
C ASP A 191 -12.68 14.76 13.25
N ALA A 192 -13.44 13.88 13.89
CA ALA A 192 -14.86 14.09 14.17
C ALA A 192 -15.11 14.31 15.67
N LEU A 193 -14.23 15.02 16.40
CA LEU A 193 -14.52 15.48 17.77
C LEU A 193 -13.83 16.81 18.11
N ALA A 194 -13.82 17.79 17.21
CA ALA A 194 -13.59 19.20 17.60
C ALA A 194 -13.93 20.19 16.48
N SER A 195 -15.19 20.28 16.03
CA SER A 195 -15.80 21.58 15.69
C SER A 195 -17.21 21.41 15.14
N THR A 196 -18.10 22.23 15.69
CA THR A 196 -19.47 22.38 15.26
C THR A 196 -19.56 23.17 13.95
N SER A 197 -19.43 22.50 12.79
CA SER A 197 -20.05 22.94 11.52
C SER A 197 -20.07 21.81 10.48
N ARG A 198 -21.26 21.44 10.02
CA ARG A 198 -21.56 20.32 9.12
C ARG A 198 -21.14 20.61 7.66
N ASN A 199 -20.10 19.92 7.17
CA ASN A 199 -19.96 19.41 5.79
C ASN A 199 -18.71 18.52 5.68
N ASP A 200 -18.71 17.36 6.36
CA ASP A 200 -17.63 16.39 6.25
C ASP A 200 -17.76 15.58 4.96
N THR A 201 -16.80 15.75 4.05
CA THR A 201 -16.66 14.88 2.86
C THR A 201 -16.10 13.53 3.29
N ARG A 202 -16.83 12.43 3.05
CA ARG A 202 -16.35 11.06 3.33
C ARG A 202 -15.49 10.53 2.19
N SER A 203 -14.30 10.02 2.47
CA SER A 203 -13.43 9.43 1.45
C SER A 203 -13.59 7.90 1.42
N PHE A 204 -13.73 7.32 0.23
CA PHE A 204 -13.78 5.86 0.05
C PHE A 204 -12.85 5.39 -1.05
N LYS A 205 -12.10 4.32 -0.77
CA LYS A 205 -11.27 3.60 -1.73
C LYS A 205 -12.06 2.50 -2.44
N VAL A 206 -12.09 2.55 -3.77
CA VAL A 206 -12.71 1.55 -4.64
C VAL A 206 -11.64 0.91 -5.52
N VAL A 207 -11.61 -0.42 -5.58
CA VAL A 207 -10.72 -1.17 -6.48
C VAL A 207 -11.52 -1.86 -7.59
N LEU A 208 -11.00 -1.82 -8.82
CA LEU A 208 -11.55 -2.54 -9.97
C LEU A 208 -10.77 -3.83 -10.19
N LEU A 209 -11.46 -4.96 -10.24
CA LEU A 209 -10.89 -6.30 -10.43
C LEU A 209 -11.69 -7.05 -11.50
N GLY A 210 -11.11 -8.04 -12.15
CA GLY A 210 -11.69 -8.65 -13.35
C GLY A 210 -10.60 -9.12 -14.30
N GLU A 211 -10.86 -9.94 -15.32
CA GLU A 211 -9.79 -10.37 -16.24
C GLU A 211 -9.31 -9.19 -17.13
N GLY A 212 -8.19 -9.36 -17.83
CA GLY A 212 -7.79 -8.54 -18.95
C GLY A 212 -8.91 -8.42 -19.99
N ALA A 213 -9.06 -7.22 -20.56
CA ALA A 213 -10.03 -6.90 -21.60
C ALA A 213 -11.54 -7.04 -21.22
N VAL A 214 -11.89 -7.26 -19.95
CA VAL A 214 -13.30 -7.19 -19.49
C VAL A 214 -13.84 -5.76 -19.46
N GLY A 215 -12.96 -4.75 -19.55
CA GLY A 215 -13.32 -3.33 -19.66
C GLY A 215 -13.24 -2.52 -18.37
N LYS A 216 -12.42 -2.92 -17.39
CA LYS A 216 -12.19 -2.20 -16.12
C LYS A 216 -11.84 -0.72 -16.33
N THR A 217 -10.77 -0.47 -17.09
CA THR A 217 -10.34 0.89 -17.46
C THR A 217 -11.42 1.66 -18.21
N SER A 218 -12.17 1.00 -19.10
CA SER A 218 -13.26 1.66 -19.84
C SER A 218 -14.40 2.07 -18.93
N VAL A 219 -14.76 1.25 -17.94
CA VAL A 219 -15.76 1.58 -16.92
C VAL A 219 -15.29 2.78 -16.08
N MET A 220 -14.04 2.77 -15.64
CA MET A 220 -13.44 3.89 -14.89
C MET A 220 -13.46 5.20 -15.69
N LEU A 221 -12.89 5.19 -16.91
CA LEU A 221 -12.81 6.36 -17.78
C LEU A 221 -14.20 6.88 -18.14
N ARG A 222 -15.17 5.98 -18.32
CA ARG A 222 -16.54 6.39 -18.60
C ARG A 222 -17.13 7.13 -17.40
N TYR A 223 -16.91 6.63 -16.19
CA TYR A 223 -17.42 7.29 -14.99
C TYR A 223 -16.73 8.63 -14.70
N VAL A 224 -15.39 8.67 -14.79
CA VAL A 224 -14.61 9.84 -14.39
C VAL A 224 -14.61 10.94 -15.46
N GLU A 225 -14.45 10.55 -16.72
CA GLU A 225 -14.25 11.50 -17.83
C GLU A 225 -15.38 11.52 -18.85
N ASN A 226 -16.38 10.63 -18.73
CA ASN A 226 -17.36 10.37 -19.78
C ASN A 226 -16.74 10.05 -21.15
N LYS A 227 -15.61 9.34 -21.15
CA LYS A 227 -14.90 8.93 -22.38
C LYS A 227 -14.92 7.42 -22.56
N PHE A 228 -14.88 7.00 -23.82
CA PHE A 228 -14.64 5.62 -24.21
C PHE A 228 -13.70 5.58 -25.40
N ASN A 229 -12.70 4.71 -25.34
CA ASN A 229 -11.77 4.49 -26.42
C ASN A 229 -12.03 3.12 -27.08
N SER A 230 -12.42 3.14 -28.35
CA SER A 230 -12.65 1.93 -29.14
C SER A 230 -11.35 1.23 -29.56
N ARG A 231 -10.22 1.94 -29.57
CA ARG A 231 -8.89 1.37 -29.77
C ARG A 231 -8.38 0.84 -28.43
N HIS A 232 -8.74 -0.40 -28.14
CA HIS A 232 -8.34 -1.07 -26.91
C HIS A 232 -6.82 -1.33 -26.91
N ILE A 233 -6.09 -0.59 -26.08
CA ILE A 233 -4.70 -0.87 -25.73
C ILE A 233 -4.76 -1.53 -24.34
N SER A 234 -4.09 -2.67 -24.17
CA SER A 234 -4.01 -3.32 -22.86
C SER A 234 -3.50 -2.32 -21.82
N THR A 235 -4.22 -2.17 -20.72
CA THR A 235 -3.78 -1.31 -19.61
C THR A 235 -2.50 -1.92 -19.06
N LEU A 236 -1.40 -1.17 -19.12
CA LEU A 236 -0.08 -1.66 -18.73
C LEU A 236 0.20 -1.45 -17.22
N GLN A 237 -0.40 -0.43 -16.61
CA GLN A 237 -0.12 0.00 -15.24
C GLN A 237 -1.39 0.37 -14.49
N ALA A 238 -1.41 0.08 -13.19
CA ALA A 238 -2.52 0.50 -12.33
C ALA A 238 -2.69 2.02 -12.41
N SER A 239 -3.92 2.47 -12.56
CA SER A 239 -4.24 3.90 -12.63
C SER A 239 -5.12 4.31 -11.46
N PHE A 240 -4.90 5.53 -10.99
CA PHE A 240 -5.62 6.14 -9.90
C PHE A 240 -6.44 7.31 -10.43
N SER A 241 -7.70 7.41 -9.99
CA SER A 241 -8.58 8.53 -10.33
C SER A 241 -9.41 8.91 -9.12
N CYS A 242 -9.60 10.22 -8.92
CA CYS A 242 -10.45 10.76 -7.86
C CYS A 242 -11.70 11.40 -8.47
N LYS A 243 -12.88 11.14 -7.88
CA LYS A 243 -14.13 11.81 -8.25
C LYS A 243 -14.93 12.17 -6.99
N LYS A 244 -15.31 13.44 -6.86
CA LYS A 244 -16.22 13.92 -5.82
C LYS A 244 -17.66 13.78 -6.30
N ILE A 245 -18.51 13.19 -5.47
CA ILE A 245 -19.93 12.98 -5.73
C ILE A 245 -20.75 13.32 -4.49
N ASN A 246 -22.04 13.57 -4.66
CA ASN A 246 -22.97 13.75 -3.55
C ASN A 246 -24.00 12.62 -3.59
N VAL A 247 -24.02 11.80 -2.55
CA VAL A 247 -24.94 10.66 -2.43
C VAL A 247 -25.78 10.86 -1.17
N ASN A 248 -27.10 10.98 -1.34
CA ASN A 248 -28.07 11.21 -0.27
C ASN A 248 -27.72 12.42 0.64
N GLY A 249 -27.19 13.50 0.07
CA GLY A 249 -26.79 14.70 0.82
C GLY A 249 -25.43 14.57 1.53
N THR A 250 -24.73 13.44 1.37
CA THR A 250 -23.36 13.25 1.86
C THR A 250 -22.39 13.50 0.73
N GLU A 251 -21.48 14.46 0.89
CA GLU A 251 -20.35 14.62 -0.02
C GLU A 251 -19.38 13.46 0.17
N VAL A 252 -19.02 12.83 -0.94
CA VAL A 252 -18.14 11.66 -0.97
C VAL A 252 -17.04 11.88 -1.98
N GLU A 253 -15.83 11.56 -1.59
CA GLU A 253 -14.67 11.47 -2.48
C GLU A 253 -14.37 9.99 -2.77
N LEU A 254 -14.52 9.58 -4.03
CA LEU A 254 -14.19 8.24 -4.48
C LEU A 254 -12.77 8.19 -5.04
N ASN A 255 -11.93 7.38 -4.41
CA ASN A 255 -10.56 7.05 -4.80
C ASN A 255 -10.57 5.73 -5.56
N ILE A 256 -10.58 5.78 -6.89
CA ILE A 256 -10.78 4.63 -7.78
C ILE A 256 -9.43 4.11 -8.28
N TRP A 257 -9.16 2.84 -8.03
CA TRP A 257 -7.96 2.13 -8.43
C TRP A 257 -8.29 1.11 -9.51
N ASP A 258 -7.84 1.37 -10.74
CA ASP A 258 -7.94 0.43 -11.86
C ASP A 258 -6.70 -0.46 -11.91
N THR A 259 -6.84 -1.73 -11.54
CA THR A 259 -5.73 -2.68 -11.61
C THR A 259 -5.60 -3.19 -13.04
N ALA A 260 -4.54 -2.79 -13.72
CA ALA A 260 -4.37 -2.91 -15.16
C ALA A 260 -4.12 -4.33 -15.69
N GLY A 261 -5.03 -5.28 -15.49
CA GLY A 261 -4.76 -6.67 -15.88
C GLY A 261 -3.73 -7.37 -14.97
N GLN A 262 -3.20 -6.64 -13.97
CA GLN A 262 -2.07 -7.03 -13.14
C GLN A 262 -2.46 -8.08 -12.09
N GLU A 263 -3.76 -8.34 -11.89
CA GLU A 263 -4.29 -9.42 -11.08
C GLU A 263 -3.87 -10.83 -11.56
N ARG A 264 -3.36 -10.96 -12.79
CA ARG A 264 -2.68 -12.18 -13.27
C ARG A 264 -1.38 -12.47 -12.49
N PHE A 265 -0.79 -11.46 -11.87
CA PHE A 265 0.34 -11.59 -10.98
C PHE A 265 -0.19 -11.62 -9.54
N HIS A 266 -0.55 -12.82 -9.07
CA HIS A 266 -1.15 -13.06 -7.74
C HIS A 266 -0.34 -12.44 -6.57
N ALA A 267 0.95 -12.20 -6.78
CA ALA A 267 1.83 -11.52 -5.82
C ALA A 267 1.59 -10.00 -5.66
N LEU A 268 0.96 -9.33 -6.64
CA LEU A 268 0.69 -7.88 -6.61
C LEU A 268 -0.72 -7.53 -6.15
N GLY A 269 -1.64 -8.51 -6.16
CA GLY A 269 -3.03 -8.34 -5.71
C GLY A 269 -3.14 -7.66 -4.34
N PRO A 270 -2.47 -8.19 -3.30
CA PRO A 270 -2.52 -7.66 -1.92
C PRO A 270 -2.27 -6.17 -1.78
N ILE A 271 -1.51 -5.56 -2.69
CA ILE A 271 -1.09 -4.16 -2.62
C ILE A 271 -2.25 -3.23 -3.02
N TYR A 272 -3.02 -3.62 -4.04
CA TYR A 272 -4.03 -2.74 -4.62
C TYR A 272 -5.33 -2.72 -3.81
N TYR A 273 -5.77 -3.88 -3.32
CA TYR A 273 -7.03 -3.97 -2.58
C TYR A 273 -6.89 -3.81 -1.06
N ARG A 274 -5.67 -3.66 -0.51
CA ARG A 274 -5.48 -3.31 0.92
C ARG A 274 -6.25 -2.04 1.27
N ASP A 275 -6.98 -2.06 2.38
CA ASP A 275 -7.78 -0.95 2.89
C ASP A 275 -8.87 -0.44 1.91
N SER A 276 -9.26 -1.25 0.91
CA SER A 276 -10.37 -0.90 0.02
C SER A 276 -11.71 -1.00 0.75
N ASN A 277 -12.51 0.07 0.66
CA ASN A 277 -13.86 0.10 1.21
C ASN A 277 -14.86 -0.60 0.27
N GLY A 278 -14.59 -0.60 -1.04
CA GLY A 278 -15.40 -1.27 -2.04
C GLY A 278 -14.58 -1.93 -3.15
N ALA A 279 -15.14 -2.98 -3.75
CA ALA A 279 -14.55 -3.68 -4.89
C ALA A 279 -15.59 -3.92 -5.98
N LEU A 280 -15.25 -3.50 -7.21
CA LEU A 280 -16.00 -3.81 -8.42
C LEU A 280 -15.33 -4.99 -9.13
N LEU A 281 -16.00 -6.15 -9.13
CA LEU A 281 -15.54 -7.38 -9.77
C LEU A 281 -16.20 -7.51 -11.15
N ILE A 282 -15.50 -7.05 -12.18
CA ILE A 282 -15.99 -6.87 -13.54
C ILE A 282 -15.70 -8.12 -14.37
N TYR A 283 -16.72 -8.65 -15.04
CA TYR A 283 -16.59 -9.70 -16.04
C TYR A 283 -17.22 -9.23 -17.37
N ASP A 284 -16.85 -9.89 -18.46
CA ASP A 284 -17.46 -9.68 -19.78
C ASP A 284 -18.63 -10.66 -19.95
N ILE A 285 -19.84 -10.17 -20.23
CA ILE A 285 -21.02 -11.05 -20.37
C ILE A 285 -20.90 -12.05 -21.53
N THR A 286 -19.99 -11.81 -22.47
CA THR A 286 -19.69 -12.69 -23.62
C THR A 286 -18.58 -13.70 -23.33
N ASP A 287 -17.94 -13.64 -22.17
CA ASP A 287 -16.83 -14.53 -21.79
C ASP A 287 -17.10 -15.20 -20.43
N GLU A 288 -17.54 -16.46 -20.48
CA GLU A 288 -17.79 -17.29 -19.29
C GLU A 288 -16.53 -17.48 -18.43
N HIS A 289 -15.34 -17.54 -19.04
CA HIS A 289 -14.08 -17.68 -18.31
C HIS A 289 -13.82 -16.47 -17.41
N SER A 290 -14.12 -15.26 -17.90
CA SER A 290 -13.99 -14.03 -17.11
C SER A 290 -14.86 -14.04 -15.85
N PHE A 291 -16.05 -14.65 -15.91
CA PHE A 291 -16.93 -14.81 -14.75
C PHE A 291 -16.42 -15.86 -13.76
N GLU A 292 -15.86 -16.98 -14.23
CA GLU A 292 -15.23 -17.95 -13.33
C GLU A 292 -14.05 -17.34 -12.56
N LYS A 293 -13.28 -16.44 -13.19
CA LYS A 293 -12.20 -15.70 -12.53
C LYS A 293 -12.72 -14.74 -11.45
N VAL A 294 -13.88 -14.11 -11.64
CA VAL A 294 -14.55 -13.32 -10.60
C VAL A 294 -14.78 -14.12 -9.33
N LYS A 295 -15.16 -15.39 -9.44
CA LYS A 295 -15.37 -16.23 -8.25
C LYS A 295 -14.09 -16.46 -7.45
N LEU A 296 -12.93 -16.48 -8.11
CA LEU A 296 -11.63 -16.61 -7.44
C LEU A 296 -11.28 -15.31 -6.71
N TRP A 297 -11.44 -14.15 -7.35
CA TRP A 297 -11.18 -12.85 -6.72
C TRP A 297 -12.09 -12.57 -5.53
N VAL A 298 -13.36 -12.98 -5.57
CA VAL A 298 -14.26 -12.89 -4.40
C VAL A 298 -13.67 -13.65 -3.20
N LYS A 299 -13.26 -14.90 -3.40
CA LYS A 299 -12.65 -15.72 -2.34
C LYS A 299 -11.37 -15.09 -1.80
N GLU A 300 -10.54 -14.54 -2.68
CA GLU A 300 -9.29 -13.86 -2.33
C GLU A 300 -9.56 -12.62 -1.46
N LEU A 301 -10.48 -11.74 -1.88
CA LEU A 301 -10.85 -10.54 -1.15
C LEU A 301 -11.47 -10.84 0.22
N GLN A 302 -12.40 -11.80 0.28
CA GLN A 302 -13.02 -12.20 1.55
C GLN A 302 -11.99 -12.73 2.55
N ARG A 303 -10.98 -13.47 2.06
CA ARG A 303 -9.88 -13.96 2.90
C ARG A 303 -9.01 -12.83 3.44
N MET A 304 -8.84 -11.74 2.69
CA MET A 304 -7.90 -10.67 3.03
C MET A 304 -8.51 -9.46 3.73
N LEU A 305 -9.72 -9.07 3.36
CA LEU A 305 -10.38 -7.85 3.83
C LEU A 305 -11.57 -8.12 4.78
N SER A 306 -11.88 -9.39 5.05
CA SER A 306 -13.03 -9.81 5.86
C SER A 306 -14.36 -9.18 5.37
N ASP A 307 -15.38 -9.08 6.22
CA ASP A 307 -16.72 -8.57 5.87
C ASP A 307 -16.79 -7.04 5.71
N SER A 308 -15.66 -6.34 5.87
CA SER A 308 -15.61 -4.87 5.83
C SER A 308 -15.79 -4.28 4.42
N VAL A 309 -15.46 -5.03 3.35
CA VAL A 309 -15.42 -4.51 1.97
C VAL A 309 -16.75 -4.69 1.24
N ALA A 310 -17.31 -3.60 0.70
CA ALA A 310 -18.50 -3.64 -0.15
C ALA A 310 -18.20 -4.31 -1.50
N LEU A 311 -18.73 -5.50 -1.73
CA LEU A 311 -18.51 -6.27 -2.96
C LEU A 311 -19.65 -6.06 -3.96
N MET A 312 -19.29 -5.81 -5.22
CA MET A 312 -20.24 -5.75 -6.33
C MET A 312 -19.70 -6.46 -7.56
N ILE A 313 -20.46 -7.42 -8.08
CA ILE A 313 -20.15 -8.19 -9.29
C ILE A 313 -20.82 -7.53 -10.49
N VAL A 314 -20.04 -7.19 -11.50
CA VAL A 314 -20.47 -6.34 -12.61
C VAL A 314 -20.32 -7.05 -13.94
N GLY A 315 -21.44 -7.29 -14.64
CA GLY A 315 -21.43 -7.77 -16.01
C GLY A 315 -21.28 -6.60 -16.99
N ASN A 316 -20.12 -6.46 -17.63
CA ASN A 316 -19.87 -5.40 -18.61
C ASN A 316 -20.12 -5.90 -20.05
N LYS A 317 -20.25 -4.95 -20.99
CA LYS A 317 -20.50 -5.16 -22.43
C LYS A 317 -21.92 -5.65 -22.75
N ILE A 318 -22.94 -5.16 -22.03
CA ILE A 318 -24.34 -5.51 -22.33
C ILE A 318 -24.80 -5.08 -23.74
N ASP A 319 -24.07 -4.17 -24.39
CA ASP A 319 -24.25 -3.85 -25.80
C ASP A 319 -24.03 -5.07 -26.73
N LEU A 320 -23.32 -6.10 -26.24
CA LEU A 320 -23.11 -7.38 -26.92
C LEU A 320 -24.02 -8.50 -26.40
N SER A 321 -25.20 -8.17 -25.84
CA SER A 321 -26.15 -9.14 -25.25
C SER A 321 -26.56 -10.29 -26.17
N ARG A 322 -26.49 -10.13 -27.50
CA ARG A 322 -26.72 -11.20 -28.49
C ARG A 322 -25.66 -12.31 -28.44
N ASN A 323 -24.47 -12.00 -27.94
CA ASN A 323 -23.33 -12.90 -27.82
C ASN A 323 -23.08 -13.31 -26.36
N ARG A 324 -24.10 -13.17 -25.50
CA ARG A 324 -24.00 -13.49 -24.08
C ARG A 324 -23.70 -14.96 -23.87
N ASN A 325 -22.66 -15.22 -23.08
CA ASN A 325 -22.29 -16.55 -22.60
C ASN A 325 -22.46 -16.69 -21.07
N VAL A 326 -22.70 -15.59 -20.35
CA VAL A 326 -22.99 -15.61 -18.90
C VAL A 326 -24.43 -15.20 -18.64
N ASP A 327 -25.24 -16.15 -18.17
CA ASP A 327 -26.64 -15.90 -17.79
C ASP A 327 -26.73 -14.97 -16.57
N ILE A 328 -27.55 -13.94 -16.67
CA ILE A 328 -27.75 -12.93 -15.62
C ILE A 328 -28.22 -13.55 -14.30
N THR A 329 -29.05 -14.60 -14.36
CA THR A 329 -29.58 -15.30 -13.20
C THR A 329 -28.49 -16.09 -12.48
N VAL A 330 -27.50 -16.61 -13.20
CA VAL A 330 -26.34 -17.30 -12.62
C VAL A 330 -25.46 -16.31 -11.87
N ALA A 331 -25.15 -15.17 -12.49
CA ALA A 331 -24.38 -14.10 -11.84
C ALA A 331 -25.10 -13.54 -10.60
N THR A 332 -26.41 -13.30 -10.71
CA THR A 332 -27.25 -12.81 -9.60
C THR A 332 -27.30 -13.81 -8.43
N LYS A 333 -27.50 -15.10 -8.72
CA LYS A 333 -27.52 -16.16 -7.70
C LYS A 333 -26.16 -16.26 -7.00
N TYR A 334 -25.07 -16.21 -7.76
CA TYR A 334 -23.73 -16.25 -7.20
C TYR A 334 -23.44 -15.04 -6.31
N ALA A 335 -23.73 -13.81 -6.77
CA ALA A 335 -23.53 -12.60 -5.99
C ALA A 335 -24.25 -12.65 -4.63
N LYS A 336 -25.52 -13.10 -4.64
CA LYS A 336 -26.29 -13.32 -3.39
C LYS A 336 -25.62 -14.33 -2.46
N SER A 337 -25.07 -15.43 -2.99
CA SER A 337 -24.42 -16.47 -2.19
C SER A 337 -23.14 -16.02 -1.47
N VAL A 338 -22.50 -14.93 -1.94
CA VAL A 338 -21.26 -14.39 -1.38
C VAL A 338 -21.44 -13.03 -0.70
N GLY A 339 -22.70 -12.57 -0.53
CA GLY A 339 -22.98 -11.27 0.09
C GLY A 339 -22.56 -10.06 -0.77
N ALA A 340 -22.48 -10.23 -2.08
CA ALA A 340 -22.19 -9.17 -3.04
C ALA A 340 -23.46 -8.70 -3.75
N GLU A 341 -23.46 -7.43 -4.21
CA GLU A 341 -24.47 -6.97 -5.17
C GLU A 341 -24.13 -7.39 -6.61
N ASN A 342 -25.14 -7.39 -7.48
CA ASN A 342 -24.95 -7.62 -8.91
C ASN A 342 -25.60 -6.51 -9.74
N THR A 343 -24.90 -6.08 -10.78
CA THR A 343 -25.43 -5.16 -11.80
C THR A 343 -24.79 -5.44 -13.14
N GLU A 344 -25.38 -4.93 -14.21
CA GLU A 344 -24.79 -4.98 -15.55
C GLU A 344 -24.66 -3.57 -16.14
N VAL A 345 -23.63 -3.37 -16.97
CA VAL A 345 -23.26 -2.06 -17.54
C VAL A 345 -22.78 -2.20 -18.99
N SER A 346 -22.83 -1.11 -19.74
CA SER A 346 -22.05 -0.95 -20.97
C SER A 346 -21.18 0.29 -20.84
N ALA A 347 -19.87 0.09 -20.69
CA ALA A 347 -18.92 1.19 -20.76
C ALA A 347 -18.95 1.90 -22.14
N LYS A 348 -19.22 1.13 -23.20
CA LYS A 348 -19.29 1.65 -24.58
C LYS A 348 -20.47 2.59 -24.77
N GLU A 349 -21.67 2.14 -24.43
CA GLU A 349 -22.92 2.90 -24.61
C GLU A 349 -23.25 3.82 -23.42
N ASN A 350 -22.38 3.85 -22.40
CA ASN A 350 -22.57 4.57 -21.14
C ASN A 350 -23.86 4.20 -20.40
N ILE A 351 -24.17 2.90 -20.33
CA ILE A 351 -25.38 2.39 -19.68
C ILE A 351 -25.01 1.84 -18.31
N GLY A 352 -25.72 2.28 -17.26
CA GLY A 352 -25.61 1.70 -15.91
C GLY A 352 -24.39 2.16 -15.09
N ILE A 353 -23.51 2.99 -15.66
CA ILE A 353 -22.22 3.35 -15.05
C ILE A 353 -22.41 4.18 -13.77
N ASP A 354 -23.13 5.30 -13.85
CA ASP A 354 -23.38 6.14 -12.67
C ASP A 354 -24.21 5.40 -11.62
N GLN A 355 -25.24 4.65 -12.04
CA GLN A 355 -26.08 3.88 -11.11
C GLN A 355 -25.28 2.80 -10.36
N MET A 356 -24.31 2.16 -11.01
CA MET A 356 -23.42 1.18 -10.39
C MET A 356 -22.56 1.84 -9.30
N PHE A 357 -21.87 2.94 -9.60
CA PHE A 357 -21.03 3.63 -8.63
C PHE A 357 -21.84 4.23 -7.48
N ASP A 358 -23.03 4.77 -7.74
CA ASP A 358 -23.94 5.27 -6.71
C ASP A 358 -24.38 4.17 -5.74
N ARG A 359 -24.73 2.99 -6.26
CA ARG A 359 -25.11 1.83 -5.43
C ARG A 359 -23.96 1.33 -4.57
N LEU A 360 -22.78 1.16 -5.17
CA LEU A 360 -21.59 0.77 -4.42
C LEU A 360 -21.28 1.78 -3.31
N THR A 361 -21.38 3.08 -3.61
CA THR A 361 -21.11 4.14 -2.65
C THR A 361 -22.09 4.12 -1.48
N ARG A 362 -23.38 3.94 -1.73
CA ARG A 362 -24.37 3.79 -0.65
C ARG A 362 -24.02 2.62 0.27
N ASN A 363 -23.65 1.48 -0.30
CA ASN A 363 -23.25 0.32 0.50
C ASN A 363 -22.01 0.58 1.35
N MET A 364 -21.01 1.29 0.82
CA MET A 364 -19.83 1.69 1.59
C MET A 364 -20.20 2.64 2.73
N ILE A 365 -21.08 3.63 2.48
CA ILE A 365 -21.59 4.56 3.52
C ILE A 365 -22.32 3.80 4.63
N GLU A 366 -23.22 2.89 4.27
CA GLU A 366 -23.99 2.10 5.24
C GLU A 366 -23.08 1.23 6.10
N ARG A 367 -22.12 0.55 5.48
CA ARG A 367 -21.15 -0.30 6.21
C ARG A 367 -20.26 0.51 7.13
N ALA A 368 -19.74 1.65 6.67
CA ALA A 368 -18.94 2.55 7.49
C ALA A 368 -19.74 3.07 8.70
N SER A 369 -21.03 3.36 8.52
CA SER A 369 -21.90 3.83 9.60
C SER A 369 -22.15 2.73 10.65
N ARG A 370 -22.36 1.48 10.23
CA ARG A 370 -22.50 0.33 11.16
C ARG A 370 -21.22 0.05 11.96
N LEU A 371 -20.06 0.18 11.33
CA LEU A 371 -18.77 0.02 12.00
C LEU A 371 -18.58 1.10 13.08
N ALA A 372 -18.89 2.36 12.76
CA ALA A 372 -18.84 3.46 13.72
C ALA A 372 -19.80 3.27 14.91
N GLU A 373 -21.01 2.76 14.67
CA GLU A 373 -21.95 2.41 15.74
C GLU A 373 -21.43 1.29 16.65
N SER A 374 -20.80 0.26 16.07
CA SER A 374 -20.25 -0.86 16.85
C SER A 374 -19.07 -0.46 17.75
N GLU A 375 -18.25 0.49 17.31
CA GLU A 375 -17.14 1.04 18.11
C GLU A 375 -17.64 2.00 19.21
N GLY A 376 -18.75 2.70 18.98
CA GLY A 376 -19.39 3.60 19.95
C GLY A 376 -20.07 2.89 21.13
N VAL A 377 -20.51 1.64 20.96
CA VAL A 377 -21.14 0.85 22.04
C VAL A 377 -20.12 0.37 23.09
N LEU A 378 -18.86 0.19 22.69
CA LEU A 378 -17.76 -0.21 23.59
C LEU A 378 -17.23 0.94 24.47
N SER A 379 -17.67 2.18 24.25
CA SER A 379 -17.12 3.38 24.89
C SER A 379 -18.07 4.18 25.78
N SER A 380 -19.26 3.67 26.12
CA SER A 380 -20.15 4.31 27.10
C SER A 380 -20.04 3.68 28.51
N PRO A 381 -19.87 4.49 29.59
CA PRO A 381 -19.67 3.99 30.94
C PRO A 381 -21.01 3.50 31.50
N SER A 382 -21.20 2.18 31.55
CA SER A 382 -22.33 1.63 32.30
C SER A 382 -22.03 1.69 33.80
N SER A 383 -22.78 2.54 34.48
CA SER A 383 -22.89 2.57 35.93
C SER A 383 -23.42 1.24 36.46
N PHE A 384 -22.53 0.30 36.74
CA PHE A 384 -22.84 -0.89 37.55
C PHE A 384 -22.32 -0.71 38.97
N LYS A 385 -23.27 -0.86 39.90
CA LYS A 385 -23.14 -0.74 41.34
C LYS A 385 -22.00 -1.63 41.86
N ARG A 386 -21.19 -1.06 42.75
CA ARG A 386 -20.33 -1.80 43.69
C ARG A 386 -21.16 -2.91 44.36
N ASN A 387 -20.74 -4.16 44.17
CA ASN A 387 -20.87 -5.21 45.17
C ASN A 387 -19.49 -5.85 45.31
N ASP A 388 -19.04 -5.92 46.55
CA ASP A 388 -17.74 -6.41 47.00
C ASP A 388 -17.42 -7.81 46.45
N LEU A 389 -16.20 -7.95 45.92
CA LEU A 389 -15.53 -9.23 45.74
C LEU A 389 -14.47 -9.34 46.82
N LEU A 390 -14.78 -10.19 47.81
CA LEU A 390 -13.88 -10.62 48.87
C LEU A 390 -12.64 -11.28 48.24
N ILE A 391 -11.47 -10.75 48.56
CA ILE A 391 -10.18 -11.42 48.35
C ILE A 391 -10.14 -12.55 49.37
N VAL A 392 -10.15 -13.80 48.90
CA VAL A 392 -9.81 -14.95 49.73
C VAL A 392 -8.32 -15.19 49.50
N ASP A 393 -7.52 -14.84 50.49
CA ASP A 393 -6.11 -15.20 50.55
C ASP A 393 -6.01 -16.73 50.78
N ASP A 394 -5.33 -17.44 49.88
CA ASP A 394 -4.95 -18.83 50.09
C ASP A 394 -3.85 -18.89 51.18
N GLU A 395 -4.20 -19.43 52.35
CA GLU A 395 -3.24 -19.75 53.41
C GLU A 395 -2.31 -20.92 53.02
N PRO A 396 -1.06 -20.94 53.51
CA PRO A 396 -0.10 -22.00 53.23
C PRO A 396 -0.38 -23.26 54.08
N GLU A 397 -0.43 -24.43 53.43
CA GLU A 397 -0.60 -25.70 54.15
C GLU A 397 0.59 -26.06 55.07
N PRO A 398 0.34 -26.64 56.26
CA PRO A 398 1.38 -26.99 57.22
C PRO A 398 1.98 -28.38 56.98
N ASN A 399 3.30 -28.42 57.14
CA ASN A 399 4.16 -29.60 57.09
C ASN A 399 3.87 -30.57 58.26
N LYS A 400 3.62 -31.87 58.00
CA LYS A 400 3.79 -32.94 59.01
C LYS A 400 4.35 -34.24 58.42
N LYS A 401 5.35 -34.76 59.15
CA LYS A 401 6.29 -35.85 58.86
C LYS A 401 5.77 -37.25 59.27
N CYS A 402 6.48 -38.25 58.71
CA CYS A 402 6.97 -39.51 59.33
C CYS A 402 6.03 -40.73 59.31
N CYS A 403 6.45 -42.01 59.21
CA CYS A 403 7.74 -42.71 59.31
C CYS A 403 7.65 -44.10 58.60
N THR A 404 8.82 -44.71 58.31
CA THR A 404 9.23 -46.15 58.25
C THR A 404 8.21 -47.29 57.99
N ILE A 405 8.56 -48.24 57.09
CA ILE A 405 9.28 -49.50 57.39
C ILE A 405 10.30 -49.75 56.26
#